data_AF-A0A438BRB4-F1
#
_entry.id   AF-A0A438BRB4-F1
#
_cell.length_a   1.000
_cell.length_b   1.000
_cell.length_c   1.000
_cell.angle_alpha   90.00
_cell.angle_beta   90.00
_cell.angle_gamma   90.00
#
_symmetry.space_group_name_H-M   'P 1'
#
loop_
_entity.id
_entity.type
_entity.pdbx_description
1 polymer ?
#
loop_
_entity_poly.entity_id
_entity_poly.type
_entity_poly.pdbx_seq_one_letter_code
_entity_poly.pdbx_strand_id
1 'polypeptide(L)'
;MYELSSHLNKCQAPAGLEKNKGHIYIANGSPPTVIEAYTNQFQRDFSLFLGLRSEEIKPGGCMVITIIGRNMEDPSSGDCCDLWELLAKSLLDMLAEADLNSFNLPIYHPSEGEVRTMVQEEGSFNLDKLETFEASWDPFDESYKYRGAQNVANCIRIVTNTEPTLATHFGGTII
;
A
#
# COMPACT_ATOMS: atom_id res chain seq x y z
N MET A 1 -22.09 -5.41 21.40
CA MET A 1 -20.93 -6.06 20.73
C MET A 1 -21.19 -6.46 19.26
N TYR A 2 -22.19 -5.89 18.58
CA TYR A 2 -22.51 -6.21 17.17
C TYR A 2 -22.57 -4.99 16.23
N GLU A 3 -22.10 -3.81 16.65
CA GLU A 3 -22.14 -2.58 15.81
C GLU A 3 -20.78 -2.12 15.27
N LEU A 4 -19.69 -2.84 15.57
CA LEU A 4 -18.36 -2.50 15.03
C LEU A 4 -18.07 -3.15 13.66
N SER A 5 -18.96 -4.02 13.15
CA SER A 5 -18.75 -4.72 11.87
C SER A 5 -19.21 -3.93 10.64
N SER A 6 -20.05 -2.90 10.78
CA SER A 6 -20.62 -2.18 9.63
C SER A 6 -19.80 -0.99 9.16
N HIS A 7 -18.72 -0.65 9.87
CA HIS A 7 -17.88 0.53 9.61
C HIS A 7 -16.43 0.19 9.26
N LEU A 8 -16.09 -1.09 9.07
CA LEU A 8 -14.86 -1.44 8.35
C LEU A 8 -15.06 -0.97 6.90
N ASN A 9 -14.63 0.26 6.63
CA ASN A 9 -14.42 0.75 5.28
C ASN A 9 -13.65 -0.34 4.53
N LYS A 10 -14.20 -0.78 3.39
CA LYS A 10 -13.45 -1.61 2.46
C LYS A 10 -12.11 -0.92 2.20
N CYS A 11 -11.02 -1.67 2.19
CA CYS A 11 -9.71 -1.18 1.76
C CYS A 11 -9.86 -0.70 0.31
N GLN A 12 -10.01 0.62 0.12
CA GLN A 12 -10.34 1.27 -1.14
C GLN A 12 -9.23 2.24 -1.51
N ALA A 13 -8.96 2.35 -2.81
CA ALA A 13 -8.02 3.34 -3.31
C ALA A 13 -8.59 4.75 -3.11
N PRO A 14 -7.73 5.77 -3.06
CA PRO A 14 -8.17 7.16 -3.03
C PRO A 14 -9.14 7.49 -4.17
N ALA A 15 -10.09 8.38 -3.92
CA ALA A 15 -10.93 8.95 -4.96
C ALA A 15 -10.13 9.94 -5.84
N GLY A 16 -10.61 10.22 -7.06
CA GLY A 16 -10.02 11.25 -7.93
C GLY A 16 -8.78 10.81 -8.72
N LEU A 17 -8.68 9.51 -9.01
CA LEU A 17 -7.55 8.90 -9.72
C LEU A 17 -7.77 8.75 -11.22
N GLU A 18 -8.73 9.46 -11.83
CA GLU A 18 -9.08 9.34 -13.26
C GLU A 18 -7.92 9.71 -14.20
N LYS A 19 -6.92 10.41 -13.68
CA LYS A 19 -5.71 10.81 -14.41
C LYS A 19 -4.57 9.79 -14.29
N ASN A 20 -4.70 8.72 -13.49
CA ASN A 20 -3.67 7.70 -13.34
C ASN A 20 -3.68 6.67 -14.48
N LYS A 21 -3.65 7.14 -15.73
CA LYS A 21 -3.81 6.29 -16.90
C LYS A 21 -2.60 5.39 -17.12
N GLY A 22 -2.84 4.14 -17.48
CA GLY A 22 -1.81 3.12 -17.72
C GLY A 22 -1.16 2.56 -16.46
N HIS A 23 -1.59 3.02 -15.27
CA HIS A 23 -1.03 2.65 -14.00
C HIS A 23 -2.14 2.23 -13.04
N ILE A 24 -1.80 1.37 -12.08
CA ILE A 24 -2.70 0.89 -11.03
C ILE A 24 -2.24 1.35 -9.63
N TYR A 25 -1.19 2.15 -9.56
CA TYR A 25 -0.62 2.73 -8.35
C TYR A 25 0.16 4.00 -8.75
N ILE A 26 0.77 4.69 -7.79
CA ILE A 26 1.75 5.73 -8.07
C ILE A 26 2.90 5.12 -8.89
N ALA A 27 3.28 5.80 -9.96
CA ALA A 27 4.35 5.41 -10.87
C ALA A 27 5.19 6.63 -11.27
N ASN A 28 6.30 6.38 -11.93
CA ASN A 28 7.14 7.45 -12.45
C ASN A 28 6.36 8.29 -13.47
N GLY A 29 6.30 9.61 -13.24
CA GLY A 29 5.54 10.53 -14.08
C GLY A 29 4.04 10.60 -13.76
N SER A 30 3.56 9.94 -12.68
CA SER A 30 2.20 10.13 -12.19
C SER A 30 1.91 11.62 -11.94
N PRO A 31 0.70 12.11 -12.30
CA PRO A 31 0.32 13.49 -12.02
C PRO A 31 0.40 13.81 -10.52
N PRO A 32 0.78 15.04 -10.11
CA PRO A 32 0.80 15.43 -8.69
C PRO A 32 -0.50 15.15 -7.94
N THR A 33 -1.65 15.28 -8.62
CA THR A 33 -2.97 15.00 -8.03
C THR A 33 -3.14 13.53 -7.61
N VAL A 34 -2.50 12.59 -8.31
CA VAL A 34 -2.52 11.16 -7.95
C VAL A 34 -1.70 10.95 -6.69
N ILE A 35 -0.49 11.51 -6.66
CA ILE A 35 0.41 11.43 -5.50
C ILE A 35 -0.28 12.03 -4.27
N GLU A 36 -0.81 13.24 -4.38
CA GLU A 36 -1.54 13.92 -3.31
C GLU A 36 -2.74 13.10 -2.81
N ALA A 37 -3.51 12.47 -3.70
CA ALA A 37 -4.67 11.67 -3.29
C ALA A 37 -4.26 10.48 -2.41
N TYR A 38 -3.19 9.78 -2.79
CA TYR A 38 -2.62 8.67 -2.02
C TYR A 38 -2.02 9.12 -0.69
N THR A 39 -1.18 10.16 -0.71
CA THR A 39 -0.57 10.72 0.50
C THR A 39 -1.66 11.18 1.48
N ASN A 40 -2.67 11.91 1.02
CA ASN A 40 -3.77 12.38 1.86
C ASN A 40 -4.59 11.23 2.46
N GLN A 41 -4.81 10.13 1.71
CA GLN A 41 -5.51 8.96 2.22
C GLN A 41 -4.69 8.28 3.32
N PHE A 42 -3.38 8.07 3.10
CA PHE A 42 -2.47 7.53 4.12
C PHE A 42 -2.46 8.36 5.39
N GLN A 43 -2.31 9.69 5.28
CA GLN A 43 -2.28 10.58 6.44
C GLN A 43 -3.56 10.48 7.27
N ARG A 44 -4.73 10.49 6.63
CA ARG A 44 -6.02 10.32 7.32
C ARG A 44 -6.13 8.96 8.02
N ASP A 45 -5.84 7.89 7.29
CA ASP A 45 -6.04 6.53 7.80
C ASP A 45 -5.04 6.19 8.92
N PHE A 46 -3.79 6.62 8.78
CA PHE A 46 -2.77 6.37 9.78
C PHE A 46 -2.96 7.23 11.04
N SER A 47 -3.35 8.51 10.90
CA SER A 47 -3.73 9.34 12.05
C SER A 47 -4.94 8.76 12.78
N LEU A 48 -5.98 8.33 12.06
CA LEU A 48 -7.14 7.66 12.65
C LEU A 48 -6.73 6.37 13.38
N PHE A 49 -5.88 5.56 12.76
CA PHE A 49 -5.36 4.34 13.39
C PHE A 49 -4.67 4.67 14.72
N LEU A 50 -3.74 5.63 14.75
CA LEU A 50 -3.05 6.04 15.97
C LEU A 50 -4.05 6.53 17.03
N GLY A 51 -4.97 7.44 16.68
CA GLY A 51 -5.98 7.93 17.61
C GLY A 51 -6.84 6.80 18.21
N LEU A 52 -7.27 5.83 17.40
CA LEU A 52 -8.00 4.67 17.92
C LEU A 52 -7.13 3.78 18.82
N ARG A 53 -5.84 3.60 18.49
CA ARG A 53 -4.93 2.81 19.34
C ARG A 53 -4.68 3.49 20.68
N SER A 54 -4.69 4.83 20.75
CA SER A 54 -4.42 5.54 21.99
C SER A 54 -5.54 5.40 23.01
N GLU A 55 -6.79 5.22 22.57
CA GLU A 55 -7.93 4.92 23.43
C GLU A 55 -7.89 3.50 24.00
N GLU A 56 -7.36 2.55 23.24
CA GLU A 56 -7.32 1.13 23.62
C GLU A 56 -6.10 0.76 24.48
N ILE A 57 -4.98 1.44 24.27
CA ILE A 57 -3.72 1.15 24.98
C ILE A 57 -3.71 1.83 26.34
N LYS A 58 -3.49 1.05 27.40
CA LYS A 58 -3.37 1.57 28.77
C LYS A 58 -2.21 2.59 28.90
N PRO A 59 -2.28 3.54 29.85
CA PRO A 59 -1.15 4.43 30.14
C PRO A 59 0.16 3.66 30.39
N GLY A 60 1.22 4.08 29.71
CA GLY A 60 2.54 3.41 29.75
C GLY A 60 2.63 2.11 28.93
N GLY A 61 1.60 1.76 28.15
CA GLY A 61 1.68 0.69 27.18
C GLY A 61 2.51 1.08 25.96
N CYS A 62 3.03 0.06 25.26
CA CYS A 62 3.84 0.23 24.05
C CYS A 62 3.14 -0.41 22.85
N MET A 63 3.42 0.13 21.67
CA MET A 63 2.98 -0.42 20.39
C MET A 63 4.20 -0.61 19.50
N VAL A 64 4.25 -1.75 18.82
CA VAL A 64 5.26 -2.05 17.80
C VAL A 64 4.53 -2.25 16.48
N ILE A 65 4.93 -1.50 15.45
CA ILE A 65 4.33 -1.54 14.13
C ILE A 65 5.44 -1.82 13.11
N THR A 66 5.17 -2.77 12.21
CA THR A 66 6.00 -3.00 11.02
C THR A 66 5.12 -2.80 9.79
N ILE A 67 5.54 -1.92 8.88
CA ILE A 67 4.84 -1.62 7.63
C ILE A 67 5.84 -1.64 6.47
N ILE A 68 5.34 -1.99 5.28
CA ILE A 68 6.12 -1.88 4.04
C ILE A 68 6.22 -0.40 3.70
N GLY A 69 7.44 0.13 3.72
CA GLY A 69 7.75 1.52 3.41
C GLY A 69 8.61 1.66 2.17
N ARG A 70 9.13 2.87 1.98
CA ARG A 70 10.09 3.20 0.92
C ARG A 70 11.26 3.99 1.49
N ASN A 71 12.44 3.84 0.88
CA ASN A 71 13.64 4.59 1.25
C ASN A 71 13.67 5.99 0.63
N MET A 72 12.99 6.17 -0.51
CA MET A 72 12.98 7.45 -1.23
C MET A 72 11.86 8.34 -0.73
N GLU A 73 12.15 9.63 -0.53
CA GLU A 73 11.13 10.58 -0.09
C GLU A 73 10.06 10.80 -1.17
N ASP A 74 10.44 10.85 -2.45
CA ASP A 74 9.51 10.96 -3.56
C ASP A 74 8.78 9.62 -3.79
N PRO A 75 7.44 9.55 -3.60
CA PRO A 75 6.66 8.33 -3.75
C PRO A 75 6.53 7.83 -5.19
N SER A 76 6.87 8.65 -6.19
CA SER A 76 6.92 8.25 -7.60
C SER A 76 8.26 7.66 -8.03
N SER A 77 9.23 7.61 -7.10
CA SER A 77 10.59 7.18 -7.36
C SER A 77 10.91 5.82 -6.73
N GLY A 78 11.69 5.00 -7.45
CA GLY A 78 12.35 3.81 -6.91
C GLY A 78 11.58 2.50 -6.99
N ASP A 79 12.18 1.48 -6.38
CA ASP A 79 11.93 0.05 -6.59
C ASP A 79 10.51 -0.42 -6.22
N CYS A 80 9.79 0.32 -5.37
CA CYS A 80 8.41 -0.02 -5.01
C CYS A 80 7.42 0.17 -6.17
N CYS A 81 7.70 1.09 -7.11
CA CYS A 81 6.83 1.35 -8.25
C CYS A 81 6.96 0.25 -9.31
N ASP A 82 8.17 -0.26 -9.52
CA ASP A 82 8.49 -1.21 -10.60
C ASP A 82 7.63 -2.47 -10.55
N LEU A 83 7.36 -2.97 -9.34
CA LEU A 83 6.58 -4.18 -9.16
C LEU A 83 5.12 -4.00 -9.60
N TRP A 84 4.53 -2.87 -9.26
CA TRP A 84 3.16 -2.54 -9.63
C TRP A 84 3.03 -2.19 -11.12
N GLU A 85 4.08 -1.63 -11.71
CA GLU A 85 4.16 -1.46 -13.16
C GLU A 85 4.19 -2.81 -13.90
N LEU A 86 4.93 -3.81 -13.39
CA LEU A 86 4.93 -5.16 -13.96
C LEU A 86 3.54 -5.82 -13.86
N LEU A 87 2.84 -5.61 -12.75
CA LEU A 87 1.47 -6.08 -12.59
C LEU A 87 0.52 -5.37 -13.55
N ALA A 88 0.61 -4.04 -13.68
CA ALA A 88 -0.21 -3.25 -14.60
C ALA A 88 -0.02 -3.70 -16.06
N LYS A 89 1.22 -3.96 -16.48
CA LYS A 89 1.53 -4.50 -17.82
C LYS A 89 0.89 -5.87 -18.04
N SER A 90 1.03 -6.77 -17.07
CA SER A 90 0.41 -8.11 -17.12
C SER A 90 -1.12 -8.03 -17.21
N LEU A 91 -1.73 -7.09 -16.48
CA LEU A 91 -3.18 -6.87 -16.54
C LEU A 91 -3.61 -6.30 -17.89
N LEU A 92 -2.84 -5.39 -18.49
CA LEU A 92 -3.13 -4.81 -19.80
C LEU A 92 -3.13 -5.86 -20.93
N ASP A 93 -2.34 -6.94 -20.79
CA ASP A 93 -2.36 -8.06 -21.73
C ASP A 93 -3.66 -8.89 -21.67
N MET A 94 -4.41 -8.78 -20.56
CA MET A 94 -5.64 -9.55 -20.31
C MET A 94 -6.92 -8.69 -20.32
N LEU A 95 -6.79 -7.37 -20.21
CA LEU A 95 -7.89 -6.42 -20.01
C LEU A 95 -7.94 -5.35 -21.10
N ALA A 96 -9.12 -4.75 -21.27
CA ALA A 96 -9.20 -3.50 -22.02
C ALA A 96 -8.52 -2.36 -21.22
N GLU A 97 -7.88 -1.43 -21.93
CA GLU A 97 -7.21 -0.28 -21.31
C GLU A 97 -8.16 0.54 -20.42
N ALA A 98 -9.44 0.66 -20.81
CA ALA A 98 -10.45 1.33 -20.01
C ALA A 98 -10.70 0.65 -18.66
N ASP A 99 -10.67 -0.69 -18.62
CA ASP A 99 -10.85 -1.46 -17.39
C ASP A 99 -9.64 -1.30 -16.48
N LEU A 100 -8.41 -1.36 -17.03
CA LEU A 100 -7.19 -1.09 -16.29
C LEU A 100 -7.21 0.32 -15.67
N ASN A 101 -7.54 1.34 -16.47
CA ASN A 101 -7.58 2.75 -16.05
C ASN A 101 -8.65 3.03 -14.98
N SER A 102 -9.61 2.13 -14.78
CA SER A 102 -10.63 2.24 -13.74
C SER A 102 -10.15 1.73 -12.37
N PHE A 103 -9.00 1.06 -12.32
CA PHE A 103 -8.53 0.33 -11.15
C PHE A 103 -7.27 0.97 -10.56
N ASN A 104 -7.24 1.06 -9.24
CA ASN A 104 -6.08 1.52 -8.48
C ASN A 104 -5.96 0.67 -7.20
N LEU A 105 -4.72 0.38 -6.79
CA LEU A 105 -4.42 -0.41 -5.60
C LEU A 105 -4.63 0.43 -4.34
N PRO A 106 -5.29 -0.12 -3.29
CA PRO A 106 -5.54 0.57 -2.03
C PRO A 106 -4.35 0.47 -1.07
N ILE A 107 -3.15 0.73 -1.57
CA ILE A 107 -1.89 0.61 -0.81
C ILE A 107 -1.14 1.93 -0.83
N TYR A 108 -0.32 2.18 0.17
CA TYR A 108 0.66 3.27 0.18
C TYR A 108 1.88 2.82 0.97
N HIS A 109 3.07 3.03 0.41
CA HIS A 109 4.33 2.68 1.08
C HIS A 109 4.98 3.97 1.59
N PRO A 110 4.81 4.36 2.87
CA PRO A 110 5.31 5.64 3.37
C PRO A 110 6.83 5.69 3.49
N SER A 111 7.41 6.88 3.44
CA SER A 111 8.82 7.10 3.82
C SER A 111 8.98 7.14 5.33
N GLU A 112 10.21 6.97 5.82
CA GLU A 112 10.51 7.16 7.25
C GLU A 112 10.09 8.56 7.73
N GLY A 113 10.34 9.60 6.91
CA GLY A 113 9.98 10.97 7.19
C GLY A 113 8.47 11.17 7.35
N GLU A 114 7.66 10.55 6.50
CA GLU A 114 6.21 10.59 6.59
C GLU A 114 5.70 9.94 7.88
N VAL A 115 6.17 8.73 8.21
CA VAL A 115 5.76 8.01 9.43
C VAL A 115 6.11 8.83 10.68
N ARG A 116 7.33 9.37 10.73
CA ARG A 116 7.79 10.22 11.84
C ARG A 116 6.91 11.45 12.01
N THR A 117 6.60 12.14 10.91
CA THR A 117 5.75 13.33 10.90
C THR A 117 4.36 12.99 11.42
N MET A 118 3.74 11.91 10.92
CA MET A 118 2.40 11.51 11.33
C MET A 118 2.29 11.16 12.82
N VAL A 119 3.27 10.45 13.39
CA VAL A 119 3.27 10.13 14.83
C VAL A 119 3.40 11.41 15.66
N GLN A 120 4.24 12.35 15.22
CA GLN A 120 4.43 13.63 15.92
C GLN A 120 3.21 14.55 15.84
N GLU A 121 2.56 14.61 14.68
CA GLU A 121 1.38 15.46 14.45
C GLU A 121 0.12 14.93 15.16
N GLU A 122 -0.07 13.60 15.20
CA GLU A 122 -1.19 13.00 15.93
C GLU A 122 -1.01 13.14 17.45
N GLY A 123 0.21 12.88 17.95
CA GLY A 123 0.63 13.28 19.29
C GLY A 123 0.16 12.39 20.46
N SER A 124 -0.57 11.31 20.22
CA SER A 124 -0.96 10.37 21.29
C SER A 124 0.16 9.45 21.74
N PHE A 125 1.17 9.24 20.90
CA PHE A 125 2.31 8.34 21.18
C PHE A 125 3.64 9.09 21.11
N ASN A 126 4.56 8.68 21.99
CA ASN A 126 5.96 9.04 21.86
C ASN A 126 6.66 8.02 20.94
N LEU A 127 7.44 8.52 19.98
CA LEU A 127 8.21 7.68 19.08
C LEU A 127 9.52 7.24 19.76
N ASP A 128 9.51 6.06 20.37
CA ASP A 128 10.69 5.50 21.05
C ASP A 128 11.79 5.09 20.07
N LYS A 129 11.40 4.42 18.98
CA LYS A 129 12.32 3.86 18.00
C LYS A 129 11.66 3.80 16.62
N LEU A 130 12.38 4.26 15.61
CA LEU A 130 12.02 4.14 14.19
C LEU A 130 13.25 3.66 13.44
N GLU A 131 13.12 2.52 12.77
CA GLU A 131 14.18 1.90 11.97
C GLU A 131 13.60 1.39 10.67
N THR A 132 14.41 1.50 9.62
CA THR A 132 14.15 0.90 8.32
C THR A 132 15.17 -0.20 8.07
N PHE A 133 14.74 -1.28 7.42
CA PHE A 133 15.63 -2.31 6.93
C PHE A 133 15.13 -2.79 5.57
N GLU A 134 16.07 -3.21 4.73
CA GLU A 134 15.75 -3.80 3.43
C GLU A 134 15.48 -5.29 3.60
N ALA A 135 14.43 -5.78 2.93
CA ALA A 135 14.09 -7.19 2.91
C ALA A 135 13.94 -7.65 1.45
N SER A 136 14.38 -8.87 1.17
CA SER A 136 14.15 -9.49 -0.14
C SER A 136 12.64 -9.72 -0.35
N TRP A 137 12.15 -9.39 -1.54
CA TRP A 137 10.79 -9.77 -1.97
C TRP A 137 10.64 -11.29 -2.13
N ASP A 138 11.74 -12.01 -2.35
CA ASP A 138 11.73 -13.47 -2.33
C ASP A 138 11.95 -13.95 -0.88
N PRO A 139 10.90 -14.46 -0.21
CA PRO A 139 10.99 -14.89 1.19
C PRO A 139 11.93 -16.08 1.41
N PHE A 140 12.29 -16.80 0.34
CA PHE A 140 13.15 -17.99 0.41
C PHE A 140 14.57 -17.74 -0.08
N ASP A 141 14.88 -16.52 -0.54
CA ASP A 141 16.19 -16.14 -1.10
C ASP A 141 16.72 -17.18 -2.10
N GLU A 142 15.85 -17.58 -3.04
CA GLU A 142 16.12 -18.64 -3.98
C GLU A 142 17.09 -18.18 -5.06
N SER A 143 18.26 -18.84 -5.11
CA SER A 143 19.27 -18.57 -6.15
C SER A 143 18.76 -18.81 -7.59
N TYR A 144 17.71 -19.63 -7.76
CA TYR A 144 17.09 -19.89 -9.04
C TYR A 144 16.05 -18.81 -9.38
N LYS A 145 16.44 -17.89 -10.26
CA LYS A 145 15.63 -16.71 -10.68
C LYS A 145 14.16 -17.02 -10.98
N TYR A 146 13.86 -18.15 -11.63
CA TYR A 146 12.49 -18.53 -11.95
C TYR A 146 11.66 -18.83 -10.69
N ARG A 147 12.24 -19.58 -9.74
CA ARG A 147 11.58 -19.89 -8.47
C ARG A 147 11.43 -18.64 -7.62
N GLY A 148 12.48 -17.81 -7.56
CA GLY A 148 12.40 -16.53 -6.86
C GLY A 148 11.29 -15.63 -7.41
N ALA A 149 11.17 -15.49 -8.74
CA ALA A 149 10.07 -14.75 -9.36
C ALA A 149 8.69 -15.34 -9.02
N GLN A 150 8.55 -16.67 -9.00
CA GLN A 150 7.31 -17.33 -8.61
C GLN A 150 6.96 -17.09 -7.14
N ASN A 151 7.96 -17.10 -6.24
CA ASN A 151 7.79 -16.80 -4.83
C ASN A 151 7.33 -15.35 -4.64
N VAL A 152 7.98 -14.39 -5.30
CA VAL A 152 7.60 -12.97 -5.30
C VAL A 152 6.15 -12.80 -5.78
N ALA A 153 5.79 -13.40 -6.92
CA ALA A 153 4.44 -13.31 -7.46
C ALA A 153 3.39 -13.88 -6.49
N ASN A 154 3.67 -15.02 -5.85
CA ASN A 154 2.79 -15.61 -4.84
C ASN A 154 2.67 -14.73 -3.58
N CYS A 155 3.79 -14.14 -3.13
CA CYS A 155 3.80 -13.21 -2.01
C CYS A 155 2.92 -12.00 -2.29
N ILE A 156 3.03 -11.38 -3.46
CA ILE A 156 2.22 -10.21 -3.84
C ILE A 156 0.75 -10.59 -3.95
N ARG A 157 0.45 -11.70 -4.64
CA ARG A 157 -0.92 -12.19 -4.80
C ARG A 157 -1.66 -12.24 -3.46
N ILE A 158 -1.00 -12.71 -2.41
CA ILE A 158 -1.60 -12.97 -1.08
C ILE A 158 -1.38 -11.81 -0.10
N VAL A 159 -0.12 -11.41 0.14
CA VAL A 159 0.29 -10.52 1.24
C VAL A 159 -0.16 -9.08 1.03
N THR A 160 -0.14 -8.60 -0.21
CA THR A 160 -0.58 -7.21 -0.52
C THR A 160 -2.07 -7.12 -0.83
N ASN A 161 -2.84 -8.15 -0.46
CA ASN A 161 -4.28 -8.23 -0.70
C ASN A 161 -4.65 -8.05 -2.18
N THR A 162 -3.74 -8.36 -3.11
CA THR A 162 -3.91 -8.07 -4.53
C THR A 162 -4.96 -8.97 -5.17
N GLU A 163 -4.92 -10.28 -4.93
CA GLU A 163 -5.94 -11.24 -5.42
C GLU A 163 -7.37 -10.83 -5.03
N PRO A 164 -7.74 -10.69 -3.74
CA PRO A 164 -9.11 -10.35 -3.37
C PRO A 164 -9.53 -8.96 -3.87
N THR A 165 -8.58 -8.02 -3.99
CA THR A 165 -8.85 -6.68 -4.54
C THR A 165 -9.17 -6.76 -6.04
N LEU A 166 -8.36 -7.49 -6.82
CA LEU A 166 -8.62 -7.75 -8.23
C LEU A 166 -9.92 -8.54 -8.43
N ALA A 167 -10.23 -9.49 -7.53
CA ALA A 167 -11.40 -10.36 -7.66
C ALA A 167 -12.68 -9.56 -7.50
N THR A 168 -12.63 -8.61 -6.56
CA THR A 168 -13.74 -7.73 -6.25
C THR A 168 -14.00 -6.75 -7.39
N HIS A 169 -12.94 -6.28 -8.07
CA HIS A 169 -13.06 -5.27 -9.13
C HIS A 169 -13.35 -5.88 -10.51
N PHE A 170 -12.62 -6.93 -10.89
CA PHE A 170 -12.68 -7.54 -12.22
C PHE A 170 -13.42 -8.89 -12.28
N GLY A 171 -13.73 -9.49 -11.13
CA GLY A 171 -14.26 -10.85 -11.05
C GLY A 171 -13.16 -11.92 -10.98
N GLY A 172 -13.55 -13.12 -10.55
CA GLY A 172 -12.61 -14.22 -10.29
C GLY A 172 -12.00 -14.91 -11.53
N THR A 173 -12.33 -14.46 -12.74
CA THR A 173 -11.81 -15.04 -13.99
C THR A 173 -10.42 -14.52 -14.37
N ILE A 174 -9.98 -13.42 -13.74
CA ILE A 174 -8.72 -12.72 -14.06
C ILE A 174 -7.55 -13.18 -13.17
N ILE A 175 -7.80 -14.04 -12.17
CA ILE A 175 -6.88 -14.38 -11.05
C ILE A 175 -6.48 -15.86 -11.06
#